data_AF-A0A7C1NQ67-F1
#
_entry.id   AF-A0A7C1NQ67-F1
#
_cell.length_a   1.000
_cell.length_b   1.000
_cell.length_c   1.000
_cell.angle_alpha   90.00
_cell.angle_beta   90.00
_cell.angle_gamma   90.00
#
_symmetry.space_group_name_H-M   'P 1'
#
loop_
_entity.id
_entity.type
_entity.pdbx_description
1 polymer ?
#
loop_
_entity_poly.entity_id
_entity_poly.type
_entity_poly.pdbx_seq_one_letter_code
_entity_poly.pdbx_strand_id
1 'polypeptide(L)'
;MKVIGFNGSARKDGNTAFMIRWVFDELEKEGVETELYQMGGKKIDGCIACYKCFKNKNQRCSVEKDIANECIEKMVGADGVILGSPVYFAGVTP
;
A
#
# COMPACT_ATOMS: atom_id res chain seq x y z
N MET A 1 12.51 -10.54 -8.04
CA MET A 1 11.94 -10.09 -6.77
C MET A 1 11.21 -8.78 -7.01
N LYS A 2 10.11 -8.54 -6.32
CA LYS A 2 9.30 -7.32 -6.45
C LYS A 2 9.02 -6.67 -5.10
N VAL A 3 9.16 -5.36 -5.02
CA VAL A 3 8.78 -4.55 -3.84
C VAL A 3 7.72 -3.53 -4.22
N ILE A 4 6.61 -3.51 -3.48
CA ILE A 4 5.55 -2.51 -3.61
C ILE A 4 5.68 -1.48 -2.49
N GLY A 5 5.58 -0.20 -2.82
CA GLY A 5 5.60 0.91 -1.88
C GLY A 5 4.28 1.65 -1.87
N PHE A 6 3.63 1.74 -0.72
CA PHE A 6 2.36 2.44 -0.54
C PHE A 6 2.60 3.84 0.02
N ASN A 7 2.26 4.88 -0.75
CA ASN A 7 2.28 6.27 -0.29
C ASN A 7 0.94 6.67 0.32
N GLY A 8 0.87 6.69 1.65
CA GLY A 8 -0.28 7.17 2.43
C GLY A 8 -0.38 8.69 2.54
N SER A 9 0.55 9.46 1.95
CA SER A 9 0.46 10.92 1.93
C SER A 9 -0.60 11.39 0.94
N ALA A 10 -1.41 12.38 1.33
CA ALA A 10 -2.28 13.11 0.40
C ALA A 10 -1.48 13.90 -0.68
N ARG A 11 -0.18 14.17 -0.43
CA ARG A 11 0.72 14.80 -1.41
C ARG A 11 1.37 13.70 -2.25
N LYS A 12 0.91 13.56 -3.50
CA LYS A 12 1.34 12.52 -4.44
C LYS A 12 2.87 12.45 -4.61
N ASP A 13 3.50 13.60 -4.87
CA ASP A 13 4.94 13.70 -5.10
C ASP A 13 5.65 14.43 -3.95
N GLY A 14 5.15 14.25 -2.72
CA GLY A 14 5.70 14.85 -1.51
C GLY A 14 6.82 14.03 -0.86
N ASN A 15 7.25 14.48 0.33
CA ASN A 15 8.38 13.87 1.07
C ASN A 15 8.24 12.36 1.30
N THR A 16 7.03 11.87 1.59
CA THR A 16 6.80 10.42 1.78
C THR A 16 7.10 9.63 0.50
N ALA A 17 6.62 10.11 -0.66
CA ALA A 17 6.94 9.48 -1.95
C ALA A 17 8.43 9.57 -2.26
N PHE A 18 9.06 10.71 -1.98
CA PHE A 18 10.50 10.90 -2.16
C PHE A 18 11.31 9.88 -1.33
N MET A 19 10.97 9.70 -0.05
CA MET A 19 11.65 8.72 0.82
C MET A 19 11.45 7.28 0.36
N ILE A 20 10.24 6.90 -0.11
CA ILE A 20 10.01 5.56 -0.67
C ILE A 20 10.89 5.35 -1.92
N ARG A 21 10.90 6.32 -2.84
CA ARG A 21 11.73 6.26 -4.05
C ARG A 21 13.20 6.16 -3.73
N TRP A 22 13.67 6.86 -2.69
CA TRP A 22 15.07 6.75 -2.28
C TRP A 22 15.46 5.33 -1.84
N VAL A 23 14.54 4.58 -1.22
CA VAL A 23 14.75 3.14 -0.95
C VAL A 23 14.69 2.33 -2.24
N PHE A 24 13.76 2.66 -3.15
CA PHE A 24 13.67 1.99 -4.46
C PHE A 24 14.95 2.14 -5.27
N ASP A 25 15.56 3.32 -5.29
CA ASP A 25 16.81 3.58 -6.02
C ASP A 25 17.92 2.61 -5.59
N GLU A 26 17.96 2.18 -4.33
CA GLU A 26 18.93 1.19 -3.84
C GLU A 26 18.52 -0.24 -4.21
N LEU A 27 17.23 -0.57 -4.10
CA LEU A 27 16.72 -1.89 -4.46
C LEU A 27 16.86 -2.17 -5.97
N GLU A 28 16.65 -1.15 -6.81
CA GLU A 28 16.75 -1.24 -8.26
C GLU A 28 18.19 -1.51 -8.71
N LYS A 29 19.21 -0.99 -8.00
CA LYS A 29 20.63 -1.31 -8.26
C LYS A 29 20.94 -2.79 -8.09
N GLU A 30 20.22 -3.46 -7.21
CA GLU A 30 20.30 -4.91 -6.96
C GLU A 30 19.37 -5.72 -7.88
N GLY A 31 18.72 -5.08 -8.87
CA GLY A 31 17.84 -5.74 -9.84
C GLY A 31 16.46 -6.11 -9.30
N VAL A 32 16.01 -5.47 -8.21
CA VAL A 32 14.67 -5.65 -7.66
C VAL A 32 13.67 -4.77 -8.41
N GLU A 33 12.56 -5.34 -8.88
CA GLU A 33 11.47 -4.57 -9.47
C GLU A 33 10.76 -3.77 -8.36
N THR A 34 10.52 -2.47 -8.59
CA THR A 34 9.79 -1.63 -7.64
C THR A 34 8.52 -1.06 -8.26
N GLU A 35 7.50 -0.85 -7.43
CA GLU A 35 6.26 -0.20 -7.82
C GLU A 35 5.81 0.78 -6.73
N LEU A 36 5.50 2.03 -7.10
CA LEU A 36 4.92 3.00 -6.17
C LEU A 36 3.40 3.09 -6.36
N TYR A 37 2.65 2.83 -5.30
CA TYR A 37 1.20 2.97 -5.25
C TYR A 37 0.78 4.19 -4.43
N GLN A 38 0.12 5.15 -5.08
CA GLN A 38 -0.48 6.29 -4.40
C GLN A 38 -1.81 5.89 -3.73
N MET A 39 -1.81 5.78 -2.40
CA MET A 39 -3.03 5.54 -1.62
C MET A 39 -3.75 6.84 -1.28
N GLY A 40 -3.02 7.89 -0.92
CA GLY A 40 -3.61 9.17 -0.51
C GLY A 40 -4.51 9.75 -1.60
N GLY A 41 -5.74 10.09 -1.24
CA GLY A 41 -6.79 10.58 -2.16
C GLY A 41 -7.67 9.49 -2.77
N LYS A 42 -7.38 8.21 -2.53
CA LYS A 42 -8.26 7.09 -2.90
C LYS A 42 -9.15 6.70 -1.73
N LYS A 43 -10.33 6.16 -2.03
CA LYS A 43 -11.27 5.68 -1.01
C LYS A 43 -10.82 4.33 -0.46
N ILE A 44 -10.61 4.25 0.85
CA ILE A 44 -10.41 3.01 1.61
C ILE A 44 -11.26 3.08 2.88
N ASP A 45 -12.10 2.08 3.09
CA ASP A 45 -12.95 2.01 4.28
C ASP A 45 -12.33 1.02 5.28
N GLY A 46 -12.53 1.28 6.58
CA GLY A 46 -12.14 0.34 7.63
C GLY A 46 -12.90 -0.98 7.52
N CYS A 47 -12.30 -2.07 8.04
CA CYS A 47 -12.96 -3.37 8.08
C CYS A 47 -14.30 -3.29 8.84
N ILE A 48 -15.38 -3.76 8.21
CA ILE A 48 -16.73 -3.77 8.81
C ILE A 48 -17.05 -5.04 9.63
N ALA A 49 -16.03 -5.86 9.93
CA ALA A 49 -16.16 -7.10 10.71
C ALA A 49 -17.26 -8.07 10.21
N CYS A 50 -17.45 -8.18 8.89
CA CYS A 50 -18.47 -9.08 8.33
C CYS A 50 -18.03 -10.56 8.23
N TYR A 51 -16.75 -10.85 8.50
CA TYR A 51 -16.12 -12.19 8.46
C TYR A 51 -16.20 -12.97 7.13
N LYS A 52 -16.67 -12.36 6.04
CA LYS A 52 -16.76 -13.04 4.73
C LYS A 52 -15.39 -13.44 4.16
N CYS A 53 -14.32 -12.69 4.40
CA CYS A 53 -12.97 -13.06 3.97
C CYS A 53 -12.49 -14.37 4.61
N PHE A 54 -12.79 -14.60 5.90
CA PHE A 54 -12.47 -15.86 6.60
C PHE A 54 -13.22 -17.06 6.04
N LYS A 55 -14.47 -16.84 5.59
CA LYS A 55 -15.28 -17.87 4.94
C LYS A 55 -14.79 -18.16 3.52
N ASN A 56 -14.57 -17.11 2.72
CA ASN A 56 -14.27 -17.22 1.29
C ASN A 56 -12.84 -17.70 1.02
N LYS A 57 -11.88 -17.37 1.90
CA LYS A 57 -10.46 -17.76 1.81
C LYS A 57 -9.84 -17.52 0.42
N ASN A 58 -10.29 -16.49 -0.27
CA ASN A 58 -9.88 -16.16 -1.64
C ASN A 58 -8.94 -14.95 -1.68
N GLN A 59 -8.30 -14.61 -0.56
CA GLN A 59 -7.39 -13.46 -0.41
C GLN A 59 -8.01 -12.12 -0.84
N ARG A 60 -9.33 -11.96 -0.64
CA ARG A 60 -10.07 -10.74 -0.99
C ARG A 60 -11.02 -10.33 0.14
N CYS A 61 -11.21 -9.02 0.29
CA CYS A 61 -12.30 -8.45 1.04
C CYS A 61 -13.60 -8.56 0.25
N SER A 62 -14.73 -8.78 0.94
CA SER A 62 -16.06 -8.75 0.31
C SER A 62 -16.58 -7.34 0.03
N VAL A 63 -15.88 -6.31 0.49
CA VAL A 63 -16.15 -4.92 0.13
C VAL A 63 -15.40 -4.65 -1.18
N GLU A 64 -16.14 -4.33 -2.24
CA GLU A 64 -15.59 -4.11 -3.58
C GLU A 64 -15.66 -2.65 -4.02
N LYS A 65 -16.15 -1.76 -3.14
CA LYS A 65 -16.39 -0.35 -3.42
C LYS A 65 -15.21 0.57 -3.08
N ASP A 66 -14.10 -0.01 -2.64
CA ASP A 66 -12.90 0.69 -2.20
C ASP A 66 -11.64 0.03 -2.76
N ILE A 67 -10.46 0.57 -2.44
CA ILE A 67 -9.18 0.09 -2.99
C ILE A 67 -8.58 -1.11 -2.25
N ALA A 68 -9.24 -1.65 -1.21
CA ALA A 68 -8.64 -2.65 -0.34
C ALA A 68 -8.19 -3.89 -1.14
N ASN A 69 -9.03 -4.37 -2.07
CA ASN A 69 -8.71 -5.53 -2.90
C ASN A 69 -7.57 -5.27 -3.88
N GLU A 70 -7.45 -4.06 -4.44
CA GLU A 70 -6.33 -3.68 -5.30
C GLU A 70 -5.01 -3.70 -4.50
N CYS A 71 -5.03 -3.17 -3.27
CA CYS A 71 -3.87 -3.18 -2.38
C CYS A 71 -3.47 -4.61 -1.99
N ILE A 72 -4.44 -5.45 -1.63
CA ILE A 72 -4.18 -6.86 -1.29
C ILE A 72 -3.56 -7.60 -2.48
N GLU A 73 -4.09 -7.41 -3.69
CA GLU A 73 -3.55 -8.05 -4.90
C GLU A 73 -2.09 -7.63 -5.17
N LYS A 74 -1.77 -6.34 -5.03
CA LYS A 74 -0.39 -5.83 -5.16
C LYS A 74 0.53 -6.36 -4.06
N MET A 75 0.05 -6.48 -2.83
CA MET A 75 0.81 -7.05 -1.71
C MET A 75 1.09 -8.54 -1.93
N VAL A 76 0.10 -9.31 -2.39
CA VAL A 76 0.27 -10.75 -2.68
C VAL A 76 1.23 -10.99 -3.83
N GLY A 77 1.26 -10.10 -4.83
CA GLY A 77 2.18 -10.17 -5.96
C GLY A 77 3.60 -9.64 -5.69
N ALA A 78 3.90 -9.19 -4.47
CA ALA A 78 5.20 -8.63 -4.10
C ALA A 78 5.91 -9.50 -3.05
N ASP A 79 7.25 -9.51 -3.12
CA ASP A 79 8.13 -10.16 -2.13
C ASP A 79 8.43 -9.24 -0.94
N GLY A 80 8.27 -7.92 -1.11
CA GLY A 80 8.44 -6.94 -0.06
C GLY A 80 7.43 -5.80 -0.13
N VAL A 81 7.11 -5.22 1.03
CA VAL A 81 6.14 -4.12 1.15
C VAL A 81 6.77 -2.97 1.95
N ILE A 82 6.73 -1.77 1.38
CA ILE A 82 7.07 -0.52 2.08
C ILE A 82 5.77 0.24 2.36
N LEU A 83 5.53 0.56 3.64
CA LEU A 83 4.42 1.41 4.06
C LEU A 83 4.95 2.80 4.40
N GLY A 84 4.67 3.78 3.55
CA GLY A 84 5.05 5.17 3.79
C GLY A 84 3.87 6.02 4.24
N SER A 85 4.05 6.71 5.36
CA SER A 85 3.08 7.68 5.87
C SER A 85 3.80 8.93 6.36
N PRO A 86 3.27 10.14 6.14
CA PRO A 86 3.61 11.27 7.00
C PRO A 86 3.18 10.96 8.44
N VAL A 87 3.86 11.56 9.42
CA VAL A 87 3.43 11.53 10.82
C VAL A 87 2.45 12.66 11.04
N TYR A 88 1.18 12.32 11.26
CA TYR A 88 0.13 13.28 11.64
C TYR A 88 -0.35 12.94 13.05
N PHE A 89 -0.28 13.92 13.96
CA PHE A 89 -0.67 13.74 15.37
C PHE A 89 -0.04 12.50 16.03
N ALA A 90 1.27 12.29 15.79
CA ALA A 90 2.03 11.12 16.28
C ALA A 90 1.53 9.76 15.78
N GLY A 91 0.72 9.73 14.70
CA GLY A 91 0.23 8.51 14.08
C GLY A 91 0.45 8.47 12.57
N VAL A 92 0.02 7.37 11.96
CA VAL A 92 -0.10 7.22 10.51
C VAL A 92 -1.27 8.06 9.98
N THR A 93 -1.27 8.36 8.67
CA THR A 93 -2.42 8.98 8.02
C THR A 93 -3.68 8.13 8.27
N PRO A 94 -4.78 8.74 8.78
CA PRO A 94 -6.06 8.07 8.95
C PRO A 94 -6.72 7.64 7.63
#